data_AF-A0A674DC61-F1
#
_entry.id   AF-A0A674DC61-F1
#
_cell.length_a   1.000
_cell.length_b   1.000
_cell.length_c   1.000
_cell.angle_alpha   90.00
_cell.angle_beta   90.00
_cell.angle_gamma   90.00
#
_symmetry.space_group_name_H-M   'P 1'
#
loop_
_entity.id
_entity.type
_entity.pdbx_description
1 polymer ?
#
loop_
_entity_poly.entity_id
_entity_poly.type
_entity_poly.pdbx_seq_one_letter_code
_entity_poly.pdbx_strand_id
1 'polypeptide(L)'
;MKELSSRIDPGLRVKELGGLYINFDGSKSKTVSNSLKKLKEQKSQDELMKKSVIGPELEKRDAVPPYRESKQAAKLKRKEEREKTTGAGWFNMRAPEMTEELKGDLKALKMRGEMDPKRFYKKNDRDGFPKYFQVATVVDSPVDFYHSRVPEKDRKITMVEELLADAEFRQ
;
A
#
# COMPACT_ATOMS: atom_id res chain seq x y z
N MET A 1 44.59 -81.09 -6.00
CA MET A 1 44.37 -79.73 -5.47
C MET A 1 43.00 -79.27 -5.95
N LYS A 2 42.04 -79.07 -5.04
CA LYS A 2 40.67 -78.63 -5.37
C LYS A 2 40.56 -77.15 -4.98
N GLU A 3 40.36 -76.26 -5.94
CA GLU A 3 40.05 -74.86 -5.66
C GLU A 3 38.58 -74.75 -5.22
N LEU A 4 38.36 -74.26 -4.00
CA LEU A 4 37.03 -73.94 -3.50
C LEU A 4 36.80 -72.45 -3.75
N SER A 5 35.81 -72.12 -4.58
CA SER A 5 35.40 -70.74 -4.84
C SER A 5 34.83 -70.09 -3.57
N SER A 6 35.47 -69.03 -3.09
CA SER A 6 35.04 -68.25 -1.91
C SER A 6 34.23 -67.00 -2.25
N ARG A 7 33.71 -66.89 -3.49
CA ARG A 7 33.00 -65.68 -3.93
C ARG A 7 31.64 -66.04 -4.51
N ILE A 8 30.59 -65.61 -3.81
CA ILE A 8 29.21 -65.66 -4.28
C ILE A 8 28.97 -64.36 -5.06
N ASP A 9 28.55 -64.46 -6.32
CA ASP A 9 28.05 -63.32 -7.09
C ASP A 9 26.55 -63.14 -6.79
N PRO A 10 26.14 -62.09 -6.06
CA PRO A 10 24.76 -61.90 -5.66
C PRO A 10 23.88 -61.34 -6.80
N GLY A 11 24.43 -61.06 -7.99
CA GLY A 11 23.67 -60.48 -9.12
C GLY A 11 23.17 -59.05 -8.89
N LEU A 12 23.58 -58.43 -7.78
CA LEU A 12 23.24 -57.06 -7.40
C LEU A 12 24.47 -56.16 -7.52
N ARG A 13 24.35 -55.04 -8.24
CA ARG A 13 25.40 -54.01 -8.30
C ARG A 13 25.39 -53.17 -7.02
N VAL A 14 25.95 -53.73 -5.94
CA VAL A 14 25.97 -53.13 -4.58
C VAL A 14 26.57 -51.71 -4.54
N LYS A 15 27.47 -51.38 -5.48
CA LYS A 15 28.04 -50.03 -5.62
C LYS A 15 27.03 -48.97 -6.10
N GLU A 16 26.05 -49.36 -6.92
CA GLU A 16 24.99 -48.47 -7.40
C GLU A 16 23.94 -48.21 -6.31
N LEU A 17 23.74 -49.18 -5.42
CA LEU A 17 22.77 -49.12 -4.32
C LEU A 17 23.31 -48.46 -3.03
N GLY A 18 24.46 -47.79 -3.10
CA GLY A 18 25.02 -47.05 -1.97
C GLY A 18 25.87 -47.87 -1.00
N GLY A 19 26.23 -49.10 -1.34
CA GLY A 19 27.14 -49.95 -0.56
C GLY A 19 26.46 -50.76 0.56
N LEU A 20 27.18 -51.74 1.11
CA LEU A 20 26.80 -52.49 2.32
C LEU A 20 27.10 -51.65 3.57
N TYR A 21 26.18 -51.68 4.55
CA TYR A 21 26.32 -50.95 5.81
C TYR A 21 27.44 -51.50 6.72
N ILE A 22 27.87 -52.76 6.49
CA ILE A 22 28.87 -53.45 7.30
C ILE A 22 30.06 -53.77 6.41
N ASN A 23 31.21 -53.13 6.67
CA ASN A 23 32.48 -53.46 6.03
C ASN A 23 33.19 -54.48 6.92
N PHE A 24 33.42 -55.69 6.40
CA PHE A 24 34.09 -56.76 7.14
C PHE A 24 35.63 -56.68 7.08
N ASP A 25 36.17 -55.82 6.21
CA ASP A 25 37.59 -55.50 6.18
C ASP A 25 37.88 -54.29 7.08
N GLY A 26 38.77 -54.48 8.06
CA GLY A 26 39.15 -53.52 9.11
C GLY A 26 39.84 -52.23 8.64
N SER A 27 39.59 -51.78 7.40
CA SER A 27 40.06 -50.49 6.91
C SER A 27 39.04 -49.38 7.24
N LYS A 28 39.51 -48.27 7.80
CA LYS A 28 38.66 -47.12 8.15
C LYS A 28 38.01 -46.56 6.88
N SER A 29 36.70 -46.74 6.72
CA SER A 29 35.94 -46.16 5.60
C SER A 29 36.03 -44.64 5.66
N LYS A 30 36.47 -44.00 4.57
CA LYS A 30 36.43 -42.54 4.45
C LYS A 30 34.97 -42.08 4.50
N THR A 31 34.65 -41.22 5.46
CA THR A 31 33.33 -40.59 5.61
C THR A 31 33.00 -39.84 4.33
N VAL A 32 31.98 -40.30 3.59
CA VAL A 32 31.43 -39.60 2.44
C VAL A 32 31.04 -38.19 2.88
N SER A 33 31.61 -37.18 2.23
CA SER A 33 31.46 -35.78 2.64
C SER A 33 30.00 -35.36 2.66
N ASN A 34 29.45 -35.16 3.85
CA ASN A 34 28.08 -34.69 4.11
C ASN A 34 27.82 -33.24 3.64
N SER A 35 28.73 -32.62 2.88
CA SER A 35 28.64 -31.21 2.46
C SER A 35 27.41 -30.94 1.58
N LEU A 36 27.09 -31.84 0.64
CA LEU A 36 25.90 -31.71 -0.20
C LEU A 36 24.59 -31.86 0.58
N LYS A 37 24.56 -32.74 1.59
CA LYS A 37 23.40 -32.88 2.49
C LYS A 37 23.20 -31.62 3.31
N LYS A 38 24.29 -31.08 3.86
CA LYS A 38 24.30 -29.83 4.63
C LYS A 38 23.79 -28.63 3.80
N LEU A 39 24.20 -28.51 2.53
CA LEU A 39 23.71 -27.46 1.63
C LEU A 39 22.22 -27.63 1.26
N LYS A 40 21.76 -28.86 1.07
CA LYS A 40 20.34 -29.15 0.80
C LYS A 40 19.46 -28.87 2.02
N GLU A 41 19.94 -29.23 3.22
CA GLU A 41 19.32 -28.90 4.50
C GLU A 41 19.27 -27.38 4.73
N GLN A 42 20.36 -26.66 4.47
CA GLN A 42 20.38 -25.19 4.57
C GLN A 42 19.37 -24.52 3.63
N LYS A 43 19.30 -24.93 2.36
CA LYS A 43 18.29 -24.40 1.43
C LYS A 43 16.86 -24.71 1.88
N SER A 44 16.62 -25.91 2.43
CA SER A 44 15.31 -26.27 2.96
C SER A 44 14.95 -25.47 4.22
N GLN A 45 15.94 -25.17 5.07
CA GLN A 45 15.76 -24.33 6.26
C GLN A 45 15.48 -22.88 5.87
N ASP A 46 16.20 -22.32 4.89
CA ASP A 46 15.96 -20.97 4.40
C ASP A 46 14.55 -20.84 3.77
N GLU A 47 14.10 -21.86 3.03
CA GLU A 47 12.73 -21.90 2.49
C GLU A 47 11.66 -22.02 3.58
N LEU A 48 11.92 -22.77 4.65
CA LEU A 48 11.04 -22.86 5.81
C LEU A 48 11.00 -21.53 6.60
N MET A 49 12.16 -20.89 6.78
CA MET A 49 12.31 -19.65 7.54
C MET A 49 11.74 -18.43 6.81
N LYS A 50 11.56 -18.49 5.47
CA LYS A 50 10.86 -17.44 4.69
C LYS A 50 9.43 -17.18 5.16
N LYS A 51 8.75 -18.16 5.77
CA LYS A 51 7.39 -18.01 6.33
C LYS A 51 7.40 -17.65 7.83
N SER A 52 8.57 -17.56 8.44
CA SER A 52 8.70 -17.29 9.88
C SER A 52 8.56 -15.79 10.19
N VAL A 53 8.15 -15.49 11.41
CA VAL A 53 8.04 -14.12 11.94
C VAL A 53 9.42 -13.53 12.29
N ILE A 54 10.46 -14.38 12.37
CA ILE A 54 11.84 -14.03 12.74
C ILE A 54 12.62 -13.71 11.46
N GLY A 55 12.26 -12.62 10.80
CA GLY A 55 13.01 -12.10 9.65
C GLY A 55 14.11 -11.11 10.08
N PRO A 56 15.05 -10.77 9.19
CA PRO A 56 16.06 -9.72 9.45
C PRO A 56 15.45 -8.33 9.67
N GLU A 57 14.16 -8.15 9.36
CA GLU A 57 13.41 -6.94 9.72
C GLU A 57 13.15 -6.84 11.23
N LEU A 58 13.07 -7.96 11.95
CA LEU A 58 12.85 -7.99 13.39
C LEU A 58 14.04 -7.38 14.15
N GLU A 59 15.26 -7.55 13.64
CA GLU A 59 16.49 -6.97 14.21
C GLU A 59 16.55 -5.44 14.07
N LYS A 60 15.84 -4.88 13.08
CA LYS A 60 15.78 -3.43 12.86
C LYS A 60 14.77 -2.72 13.75
N ARG A 61 13.88 -3.46 14.42
CA ARG A 61 12.84 -2.89 15.29
C ARG A 61 13.35 -2.85 16.73
N ASP A 62 13.37 -1.67 17.33
CA ASP A 62 13.81 -1.48 18.72
C ASP A 62 12.93 -2.24 19.75
N ALA A 63 11.67 -2.51 19.39
CA ALA A 63 10.73 -3.26 20.22
C ALA A 63 9.78 -4.11 19.37
N VAL A 64 9.42 -5.27 19.90
CA VAL A 64 8.40 -6.14 19.32
C VAL A 64 7.04 -5.45 19.46
N PRO A 65 6.22 -5.37 18.38
CA PRO A 65 4.88 -4.80 18.49
C PRO A 65 4.03 -5.60 19.50
N PRO A 66 3.18 -4.95 20.29
CA PRO A 66 2.39 -5.62 21.29
C PRO A 66 1.43 -6.63 20.64
N TYR A 67 1.32 -7.82 21.24
CA TYR A 67 0.48 -8.91 20.72
C TYR A 67 -1.01 -8.54 20.61
N ARG A 68 -1.48 -7.61 21.44
CA ARG A 68 -2.83 -7.04 21.38
C ARG A 68 -2.77 -5.53 21.51
N GLU A 69 -3.53 -4.84 20.67
CA GLU A 69 -3.68 -3.40 20.80
C GLU A 69 -4.38 -3.03 22.11
N SER A 70 -3.92 -1.96 22.76
CA SER A 70 -4.60 -1.44 23.94
C SER A 70 -5.98 -0.90 23.54
N LYS A 71 -6.96 -0.99 24.46
CA LYS A 71 -8.31 -0.44 24.23
C LYS A 71 -8.26 1.06 23.89
N GLN A 72 -7.29 1.78 24.44
CA GLN A 72 -7.07 3.20 24.20
C GLN A 72 -6.53 3.45 22.78
N ALA A 73 -5.52 2.70 22.35
CA ALA A 73 -4.97 2.80 20.99
C ALA A 73 -6.06 2.50 19.94
N ALA A 74 -6.85 1.45 20.14
CA ALA A 74 -7.98 1.14 19.26
C ALA A 74 -9.05 2.25 19.23
N LYS A 75 -9.32 2.89 20.37
CA LYS A 75 -10.25 4.03 20.44
C LYS A 75 -9.70 5.25 19.69
N LEU A 76 -8.40 5.49 19.77
CA LEU A 76 -7.73 6.61 19.10
C LEU A 76 -7.72 6.42 17.59
N LYS A 77 -7.35 5.23 17.09
CA LYS A 77 -7.45 4.88 15.66
C LYS A 77 -8.86 5.08 15.10
N ARG A 78 -9.89 4.63 15.82
CA ARG A 78 -11.29 4.85 15.42
C ARG A 78 -11.70 6.33 15.40
N LYS A 79 -11.12 7.16 16.27
CA LYS A 79 -11.36 8.61 16.24
C LYS A 79 -10.74 9.23 14.99
N GLU A 80 -9.49 8.88 14.68
CA GLU A 80 -8.81 9.36 13.48
C GLU A 80 -9.56 8.95 12.20
N GLU A 81 -10.01 7.69 12.12
CA GLU A 81 -10.83 7.20 11.00
C GLU A 81 -12.15 7.97 10.86
N ARG A 82 -12.80 8.28 12.00
CA ARG A 82 -14.01 9.12 12.02
C ARG A 82 -13.72 10.57 11.67
N GLU A 83 -12.56 11.12 12.00
CA GLU A 83 -12.22 12.51 11.69
C GLU A 83 -11.87 12.71 10.22
N LYS A 84 -11.50 11.64 9.49
CA LYS A 84 -11.24 11.66 8.05
C LYS A 84 -12.52 11.82 7.23
N THR A 85 -13.67 11.46 7.77
CA THR A 85 -14.95 11.47 7.05
C THR A 85 -16.04 12.14 7.88
N THR A 86 -17.10 12.63 7.24
CA THR A 86 -18.29 13.14 7.95
C THR A 86 -19.16 12.02 8.56
N GLY A 87 -18.88 10.75 8.24
CA GLY A 87 -19.66 9.59 8.64
C GLY A 87 -20.89 9.32 7.78
N ALA A 88 -21.66 8.30 8.14
CA ALA A 88 -22.77 7.79 7.33
C ALA A 88 -23.95 8.77 7.19
N GLY A 89 -24.12 9.69 8.14
CA GLY A 89 -25.18 10.71 8.08
C GLY A 89 -25.01 11.72 6.94
N TRP A 90 -23.82 11.79 6.35
CA TRP A 90 -23.52 12.65 5.21
C TRP A 90 -22.60 11.94 4.20
N PHE A 91 -23.04 10.76 3.76
CA PHE A 91 -22.41 9.97 2.69
C PHE A 91 -20.89 9.78 2.79
N ASN A 92 -20.33 9.77 4.01
CA ASN A 92 -18.90 9.63 4.27
C ASN A 92 -18.02 10.63 3.48
N MET A 93 -18.45 11.87 3.32
CA MET A 93 -17.65 12.91 2.66
C MET A 93 -16.28 13.04 3.33
N ARG A 94 -15.21 12.86 2.54
CA ARG A 94 -13.81 12.93 2.99
C ARG A 94 -13.39 14.37 3.29
N ALA A 95 -12.50 14.57 4.26
CA ALA A 95 -11.77 15.82 4.47
C ALA A 95 -10.59 15.91 3.47
N PRO A 96 -10.59 16.86 2.53
CA PRO A 96 -9.45 17.10 1.65
C PRO A 96 -8.26 17.69 2.41
N GLU A 97 -7.06 17.50 1.87
CA GLU A 97 -5.88 18.21 2.33
C GLU A 97 -5.91 19.65 1.81
N MET A 98 -5.59 20.61 2.67
CA MET A 98 -5.69 22.03 2.33
C MET A 98 -4.47 22.48 1.52
N THR A 99 -4.48 22.19 0.22
CA THR A 99 -3.51 22.72 -0.76
C THR A 99 -3.68 24.24 -0.93
N GLU A 100 -2.67 24.92 -1.50
CA GLU A 100 -2.71 26.37 -1.70
C GLU A 100 -3.80 26.77 -2.71
N GLU A 101 -3.97 25.99 -3.78
CA GLU A 101 -5.03 26.16 -4.79
C GLU A 101 -6.43 26.12 -4.15
N LEU A 102 -6.70 25.09 -3.34
CA LEU A 102 -7.98 24.93 -2.64
C LEU A 102 -8.23 26.06 -1.64
N LYS A 103 -7.20 26.54 -0.95
CA LYS A 103 -7.32 27.72 -0.08
C LYS A 103 -7.66 28.97 -0.89
N GLY A 104 -7.09 29.12 -2.08
CA GLY A 104 -7.41 30.19 -3.02
C GLY A 104 -8.88 30.18 -3.42
N ASP A 105 -9.37 29.03 -3.89
CA ASP A 105 -10.77 28.84 -4.28
C ASP A 105 -11.74 29.11 -3.12
N LEU A 106 -11.44 28.58 -1.92
CA LEU A 106 -12.27 28.82 -0.74
C LEU A 106 -12.26 30.28 -0.29
N LYS A 107 -11.15 30.99 -0.47
CA LYS A 107 -11.05 32.42 -0.18
C LYS A 107 -11.88 33.23 -1.18
N ALA A 108 -11.81 32.90 -2.47
CA ALA A 108 -12.64 33.50 -3.50
C ALA A 108 -14.14 33.29 -3.19
N LEU A 109 -14.55 32.09 -2.78
CA LEU A 109 -15.92 31.82 -2.33
C LEU A 109 -16.33 32.63 -1.10
N LYS A 110 -15.40 32.90 -0.17
CA LYS A 110 -15.65 33.77 0.99
C LYS A 110 -15.89 35.22 0.56
N MET A 111 -15.11 35.70 -0.41
CA MET A 111 -15.14 37.07 -0.92
C MET A 111 -16.17 37.30 -2.04
N ARG A 112 -17.01 36.31 -2.37
CA ARG A 112 -17.94 36.39 -3.51
C ARG A 112 -18.90 37.59 -3.53
N GLY A 113 -19.20 38.17 -2.38
CA GLY A 113 -20.05 39.37 -2.28
C GLY A 113 -19.36 40.66 -2.71
N GLU A 114 -18.03 40.66 -2.80
CA GLU A 114 -17.22 41.81 -3.19
C GLU A 114 -16.74 41.70 -4.64
N MET A 115 -16.83 40.51 -5.25
CA MET A 115 -16.30 40.25 -6.59
C MET A 115 -17.11 40.94 -7.70
N ASP A 116 -18.44 40.89 -7.62
CA ASP A 116 -19.34 41.52 -8.61
C ASP A 116 -20.20 42.58 -7.90
N PRO A 117 -20.06 43.88 -8.23
CA PRO A 117 -20.80 44.96 -7.58
C PRO A 117 -22.32 44.87 -7.80
N LYS A 118 -22.79 44.10 -8.78
CA LYS A 118 -24.22 43.92 -9.09
C LYS A 118 -24.83 42.72 -8.37
N ARG A 119 -24.02 41.82 -7.79
CA ARG A 119 -24.49 40.59 -7.16
C ARG A 119 -24.30 40.62 -5.65
N PHE A 120 -25.42 40.82 -4.95
CA PHE A 120 -25.44 40.78 -3.49
C PHE A 120 -25.80 39.38 -2.97
N TYR A 121 -24.84 38.72 -2.32
CA TYR A 121 -25.04 37.43 -1.67
C TYR A 121 -25.34 37.59 -0.17
N LYS A 122 -25.99 36.57 0.42
CA LYS A 122 -26.09 36.46 1.87
C LYS A 122 -24.68 36.34 2.48
N LYS A 123 -24.44 37.08 3.57
CA LYS A 123 -23.19 37.05 4.34
C LYS A 123 -22.95 35.64 4.91
N ASN A 124 -21.68 35.25 4.98
CA ASN A 124 -21.29 33.97 5.57
C ASN A 124 -21.28 34.11 7.11
N ASP A 125 -22.06 33.27 7.80
CA ASP A 125 -22.21 33.31 9.26
C ASP A 125 -21.05 32.66 10.04
N ARG A 126 -20.21 31.88 9.35
CA ARG A 126 -19.12 31.11 9.95
C ARG A 126 -17.77 31.70 9.58
N ASP A 127 -16.92 31.88 10.60
CA ASP A 127 -15.51 32.19 10.39
C ASP A 127 -14.68 30.92 10.22
N GLY A 128 -13.87 30.91 9.16
CA GLY A 128 -12.97 29.81 8.80
C GLY A 128 -13.44 28.99 7.59
N PHE A 129 -12.55 28.12 7.10
CA PHE A 129 -12.84 27.21 6.00
C PHE A 129 -13.60 25.96 6.48
N PRO A 130 -14.50 25.39 5.66
CA PRO A 130 -15.18 24.15 6.00
C PRO A 130 -14.17 23.00 6.13
N LYS A 131 -14.34 22.14 7.15
CA LYS A 131 -13.47 20.97 7.37
C LYS A 131 -13.66 19.87 6.32
N TYR A 132 -14.90 19.65 5.90
CA TYR A 132 -15.26 18.63 4.93
C TYR A 132 -15.91 19.30 3.73
N PHE A 133 -15.38 19.09 2.55
CA PHE A 133 -15.90 19.61 1.29
C PHE A 133 -15.39 18.75 0.12
N GLN A 134 -16.02 18.90 -1.03
CA GLN A 134 -15.57 18.29 -2.29
C GLN A 134 -15.59 19.36 -3.37
N VAL A 135 -14.60 19.33 -4.24
CA VAL A 135 -14.56 20.15 -5.46
C VAL A 135 -14.97 19.23 -6.61
N ALA A 136 -15.93 19.67 -7.41
CA ALA A 136 -16.45 18.94 -8.54
C ALA A 136 -16.72 19.89 -9.69
N THR A 137 -16.75 19.35 -10.90
CA THR A 137 -17.06 20.08 -12.13
C THR A 137 -18.53 19.87 -12.51
N VAL A 138 -19.14 20.93 -13.03
CA VAL A 138 -20.52 20.84 -13.53
C VAL A 138 -20.50 20.10 -14.88
N VAL A 139 -21.39 19.11 -15.02
CA VAL A 139 -21.61 18.39 -16.27
C VAL A 139 -22.67 19.11 -17.08
N ASP A 140 -22.38 19.39 -18.34
CA ASP A 140 -23.32 20.12 -19.22
C ASP A 140 -24.60 19.33 -19.43
N SER A 141 -25.72 20.05 -19.48
CA SER A 141 -27.01 19.48 -19.86
C SER A 141 -27.08 19.28 -21.37
N PRO A 142 -27.59 18.13 -21.86
CA PRO A 142 -27.81 17.93 -23.30
C PRO A 142 -28.94 18.79 -23.87
N VAL A 143 -29.74 19.45 -23.02
CA VAL A 143 -30.94 20.20 -23.43
C VAL A 143 -30.62 21.62 -23.89
N ASP A 144 -29.58 22.25 -23.33
CA ASP A 144 -29.18 23.63 -23.69
C ASP A 144 -27.72 23.65 -24.10
N PHE A 145 -27.49 23.62 -25.41
CA PHE A 145 -26.15 23.57 -25.99
C PHE A 145 -25.48 24.95 -26.08
N TYR A 146 -26.28 26.03 -26.21
CA TYR A 146 -25.75 27.32 -26.66
C TYR A 146 -25.48 28.32 -25.54
N HIS A 147 -26.17 28.24 -24.40
CA HIS A 147 -26.09 29.29 -23.37
C HIS A 147 -25.33 28.85 -22.13
N SER A 148 -25.66 27.68 -21.59
CA SER A 148 -25.07 27.18 -20.34
C SER A 148 -23.73 26.45 -20.53
N ARG A 149 -23.42 26.02 -21.75
CA ARG A 149 -22.23 25.21 -22.03
C ARG A 149 -20.96 26.05 -22.17
N VAL A 150 -19.94 25.69 -21.40
CA VAL A 150 -18.59 26.27 -21.52
C VAL A 150 -17.76 25.45 -22.52
N PRO A 151 -17.17 26.05 -23.58
CA PRO A 151 -16.31 25.34 -24.52
C PRO A 151 -15.02 24.86 -23.83
N GLU A 152 -14.44 23.77 -24.32
CA GLU A 152 -13.30 23.11 -23.67
C GLU A 152 -12.08 24.02 -23.48
N LYS A 153 -11.87 24.99 -24.38
CA LYS A 153 -10.77 25.95 -24.31
C LYS A 153 -10.87 26.88 -23.10
N ASP A 154 -12.08 27.19 -22.68
CA ASP A 154 -12.33 28.18 -21.62
C ASP A 154 -12.43 27.49 -20.25
N ARG A 155 -12.63 26.17 -20.21
CA ARG A 155 -12.57 25.38 -18.97
C ARG A 155 -11.19 25.46 -18.35
N LYS A 156 -11.14 25.63 -17.03
CA LYS A 156 -9.88 25.57 -16.26
C LYS A 156 -9.99 24.54 -15.15
N ILE A 157 -8.88 24.32 -14.46
CA ILE A 157 -8.81 23.30 -13.39
C ILE A 157 -9.35 23.87 -12.08
N THR A 158 -9.09 25.15 -11.80
CA THR A 158 -9.47 25.82 -10.56
C THR A 158 -10.41 26.99 -10.81
N MET A 159 -11.25 27.31 -9.83
CA MET A 159 -12.22 28.40 -9.96
C MET A 159 -11.52 29.77 -10.02
N VAL A 160 -10.43 29.95 -9.27
CA VAL A 160 -9.62 31.17 -9.34
C VAL A 160 -8.99 31.35 -10.72
N GLU A 161 -8.55 30.28 -11.37
CA GLU A 161 -7.98 30.34 -12.72
C GLU A 161 -9.03 30.75 -13.76
N GLU A 162 -10.27 30.25 -13.64
CA GLU A 162 -11.39 30.70 -14.49
C GLU A 162 -11.64 32.21 -14.31
N LEU A 163 -11.64 32.68 -13.07
CA LEU A 163 -11.84 34.10 -12.76
C LEU A 163 -10.71 34.99 -13.31
N LEU A 164 -9.47 34.53 -13.28
CA LEU A 164 -8.34 35.25 -13.86
C LEU A 164 -8.35 35.24 -15.39
N ALA A 165 -8.87 34.17 -16.00
CA ALA A 165 -9.02 34.07 -17.44
C ALA A 165 -10.10 35.02 -17.97
N ASP A 166 -11.14 35.28 -17.19
CA ASP A 166 -12.19 36.25 -17.53
C ASP A 166 -11.59 37.64 -17.80
N ALA A 167 -11.93 38.20 -18.95
CA ALA A 167 -11.44 39.49 -19.40
C ALA A 167 -12.23 40.64 -18.73
N GLU A 168 -13.52 40.42 -18.44
CA GLU A 168 -14.37 41.43 -17.81
C GLU A 168 -14.00 41.64 -16.34
N PHE A 169 -13.57 40.56 -15.67
CA PHE A 169 -13.11 40.64 -14.28
C PHE A 169 -11.82 41.45 -14.09
N ARG A 170 -11.03 41.63 -15.16
CA ARG A 170 -9.75 42.37 -15.11
C ARG A 170 -9.88 43.87 -15.36
N GLN A 171 -11.05 44.36 -15.77
CA GLN A 171 -11.31 45.78 -16.04
C GLN A 171 -11.86 46.50 -14.82
#